data_AF-A0A7X6PE02-F1
#
_entry.id   AF-A0A7X6PE02-F1
#
_cell.length_a   1.000
_cell.length_b   1.000
_cell.length_c   1.000
_cell.angle_alpha   90.00
_cell.angle_beta   90.00
_cell.angle_gamma   90.00
#
_symmetry.space_group_name_H-M   'P 1'
#
loop_
_entity.id
_entity.type
_entity.pdbx_description
1 polymer ?
#
loop_
_entity_poly.entity_id
_entity_poly.type
_entity_poly.pdbx_seq_one_letter_code
_entity_poly.pdbx_strand_id
1 'polypeptide(L)' 'LPEKIRRRPKVKFWEGAGVKELIADYAAQNISDNDYRTERDLKNGIILNSKEELLYYRIFSEHFGTDINLSFVGRTITH' A
#
# COMPACT_ATOMS: atom_id res chain seq x y z
N LEU A 1 25.57 12.86 18.53
CA LEU A 1 24.28 13.31 17.96
C LEU A 1 23.41 13.92 19.08
N PRO A 2 22.59 14.95 18.82
CA PRO A 2 21.76 15.58 19.86
C PRO A 2 20.65 14.63 20.36
N GLU A 3 20.45 14.59 21.68
CA GLU A 3 19.51 13.67 22.38
C GLU A 3 18.03 13.80 21.97
N LYS A 4 17.68 14.82 21.18
CA LYS A 4 16.32 15.11 20.72
C LYS A 4 15.83 14.23 19.55
N ILE A 5 16.71 13.41 18.94
CA ILE A 5 16.35 12.49 17.85
C ILE A 5 16.19 11.04 18.36
N ARG A 6 15.93 10.84 19.67
CA ARG A 6 15.81 9.49 20.25
C ARG A 6 14.38 8.93 20.28
N ARG A 7 13.36 9.78 20.02
CA ARG A 7 11.93 9.42 20.11
C ARG A 7 11.08 10.03 18.99
N ARG A 8 11.57 9.99 17.75
CA ARG A 8 10.70 10.23 16.59
C ARG A 8 9.92 8.93 16.36
N PRO A 9 8.56 8.93 16.39
CA PRO A 9 7.81 7.76 15.92
C PRO A 9 8.25 7.45 14.49
N LYS A 10 8.28 6.16 14.12
CA LYS A 10 8.55 5.72 12.74
C LYS A 10 7.46 6.33 11.83
N VAL A 11 7.69 7.53 11.33
CA VAL A 11 6.94 8.08 10.21
C VAL A 11 7.40 7.29 8.99
N LYS A 12 6.46 6.66 8.30
CA LYS A 12 6.78 5.98 7.05
C LYS A 12 7.31 7.06 6.10
N PHE A 13 8.42 6.80 5.42
CA PHE A 13 9.10 7.78 4.55
C PHE A 13 8.17 8.48 3.53
N TRP A 14 7.03 7.85 3.23
CA TRP A 14 6.03 8.27 2.26
C TRP A 14 4.97 9.26 2.80
N GLU A 15 4.84 9.42 4.13
CA GLU A 15 3.80 10.29 4.73
C GLU A 15 4.13 11.78 4.66
N GLY A 16 5.39 12.17 4.48
CA GLY A 16 5.82 13.56 4.64
C GLY A 16 5.90 14.41 3.37
N ALA A 17 5.69 13.85 2.18
CA ALA A 17 6.13 14.47 0.93
C ALA A 17 5.02 14.82 -0.09
N GLY A 18 3.73 14.70 0.26
CA GLY A 18 2.62 14.89 -0.71
C GLY A 18 2.50 13.78 -1.77
N VAL A 19 3.46 12.86 -1.82
CA VAL A 19 3.50 11.70 -2.73
C VAL A 19 2.29 10.77 -2.52
N LYS A 20 1.76 10.70 -1.30
CA LYS A 20 0.60 9.86 -0.98
C LYS A 20 -0.65 10.26 -1.79
N GLU A 21 -0.91 11.56 -1.90
CA GLU A 21 -2.05 12.08 -2.66
C GLU A 21 -1.87 11.78 -4.15
N LEU A 22 -0.66 12.02 -4.68
CA LEU A 22 -0.36 11.73 -6.09
C LEU A 22 -0.53 10.25 -6.45
N ILE A 23 -0.07 9.33 -5.58
CA ILE A 23 -0.24 7.90 -5.82
C ILE A 23 -1.71 7.48 -5.69
N ALA A 24 -2.44 8.03 -4.71
CA ALA A 24 -3.87 7.76 -4.56
C ALA A 24 -4.66 8.24 -5.80
N ASP A 25 -4.37 9.43 -6.30
CA ASP A 25 -4.99 9.98 -7.51
C ASP A 25 -4.63 9.16 -8.76
N TYR A 26 -3.37 8.74 -8.87
CA TYR A 26 -2.92 7.86 -9.93
C TYR A 26 -3.64 6.50 -9.87
N ALA A 27 -3.77 5.92 -8.68
CA ALA A 27 -4.49 4.66 -8.47
C ALA A 27 -5.98 4.82 -8.81
N ALA A 28 -6.60 5.93 -8.44
CA ALA A 28 -8.00 6.22 -8.75
C ALA A 28 -8.26 6.30 -10.27
N GLN A 29 -7.30 6.84 -11.04
CA GLN A 29 -7.37 6.95 -12.49
C GLN A 29 -7.03 5.65 -13.22
N ASN A 30 -6.10 4.85 -12.69
CA ASN A 30 -5.63 3.63 -13.35
C ASN A 30 -6.40 2.37 -12.98
N ILE A 31 -7.15 2.39 -11.86
CA ILE A 31 -7.91 1.23 -11.39
C ILE A 31 -9.40 1.56 -11.43
N SER A 32 -10.13 0.83 -12.26
CA SER A 32 -11.58 0.95 -12.33
C SER A 32 -12.24 0.39 -11.06
N ASP A 33 -13.46 0.86 -10.75
CA ASP A 33 -14.22 0.31 -9.62
C ASP A 33 -14.55 -1.18 -9.83
N ASN A 34 -14.67 -1.61 -11.09
CA ASN A 34 -14.89 -3.00 -11.42
C ASN A 34 -13.65 -3.85 -11.08
N ASP A 35 -12.48 -3.44 -11.54
CA ASP A 35 -11.22 -4.15 -11.25
C ASP A 35 -10.97 -4.21 -9.76
N TYR A 36 -11.19 -3.10 -9.05
CA TYR A 36 -11.09 -3.07 -7.60
C TYR A 36 -12.03 -4.07 -6.93
N ARG A 37 -13.29 -4.16 -7.36
CA ARG A 37 -14.26 -5.11 -6.79
C ARG A 37 -13.89 -6.57 -7.07
N THR A 38 -13.31 -6.86 -8.23
CA THR A 38 -12.97 -8.23 -8.64
C THR A 38 -11.64 -8.70 -8.07
N GLU A 39 -10.67 -7.80 -7.89
CA GLU A 39 -9.29 -8.16 -7.53
C GLU A 39 -8.91 -7.83 -6.08
N ARG A 40 -9.76 -7.13 -5.32
CA ARG A 40 -9.47 -6.81 -3.91
C ARG A 40 -9.42 -8.03 -2.99
N ASP A 41 -10.03 -9.14 -3.39
CA ASP A 41 -10.03 -10.39 -2.64
C ASP A 41 -8.89 -11.28 -3.16
N LEU A 42 -7.84 -11.40 -2.37
CA LEU A 42 -6.67 -12.19 -2.74
C LEU A 42 -6.82 -13.64 -2.26
N LYS A 43 -6.27 -14.58 -3.04
CA LYS A 43 -6.35 -16.03 -2.76
C LYS A 43 -5.86 -16.48 -1.38
N ASN A 44 -5.07 -15.65 -0.70
CA ASN A 44 -4.54 -15.89 0.65
C ASN A 44 -5.43 -15.32 1.77
N GLY A 45 -6.66 -14.89 1.46
CA GLY A 45 -7.60 -14.31 2.41
C GLY A 45 -7.29 -12.86 2.79
N ILE A 46 -6.37 -12.21 2.08
CA ILE A 46 -6.08 -10.79 2.28
C ILE A 46 -7.08 -9.97 1.47
N ILE A 47 -7.74 -9.03 2.15
CA ILE A 47 -8.62 -8.05 1.52
C ILE A 47 -7.86 -6.74 1.38
N LEU A 48 -7.78 -6.24 0.15
CA LEU A 48 -7.30 -4.89 -0.15
C LEU A 48 -8.43 -3.89 0.12
N ASN A 49 -8.08 -2.80 0.81
CA ASN A 49 -9.00 -1.80 1.34
C ASN A 49 -9.06 -0.55 0.47
N SER A 50 -8.15 -0.40 -0.50
CA SER A 50 -8.15 0.71 -1.43
C SER A 50 -7.61 0.33 -2.81
N LYS A 51 -7.91 1.17 -3.80
CA LYS A 51 -7.29 1.11 -5.14
C LYS A 51 -5.78 1.31 -5.06
N GLU A 52 -5.30 2.12 -4.11
CA GLU A 52 -3.87 2.28 -3.86
C GLU A 52 -3.22 0.95 -3.46
N GLU A 53 -3.84 0.20 -2.54
CA GLU A 53 -3.34 -1.12 -2.15
C GLU A 53 -3.36 -2.13 -3.31
N LEU A 54 -4.38 -2.08 -4.17
CA LEU A 54 -4.44 -2.90 -5.39
C LEU A 54 -3.37 -2.52 -6.41
N LEU A 55 -3.08 -1.23 -6.57
CA LEU A 55 -2.00 -0.75 -7.43
C LEU A 55 -0.66 -1.27 -6.94
N TYR A 56 -0.37 -1.13 -5.65
CA TYR A 56 0.85 -1.68 -5.08
C TYR A 56 0.90 -3.20 -5.31
N TYR A 57 -0.19 -3.92 -5.00
CA TYR A 57 -0.24 -5.36 -5.19
C TYR A 57 0.09 -5.77 -6.64
N ARG A 58 -0.50 -5.12 -7.66
CA ARG A 58 -0.22 -5.40 -9.07
C ARG A 58 1.26 -5.19 -9.42
N ILE A 59 1.83 -4.04 -9.03
CA ILE A 59 3.24 -3.72 -9.29
C ILE A 59 4.15 -4.77 -8.63
N PHE A 60 3.88 -5.09 -7.37
CA PHE A 60 4.62 -6.11 -6.65
C PHE A 60 4.49 -7.47 -7.34
N SER A 61 3.28 -7.89 -7.70
CA SER A 61 3.01 -9.17 -8.36
C SER A 61 3.63 -9.30 -9.74
N GLU A 62 3.75 -8.20 -10.49
CA GLU A 62 4.47 -8.17 -11.75
C GLU A 62 5.97 -8.43 -11.57
N HIS A 63 6.58 -7.90 -10.50
CA HIS A 63 8.02 -8.01 -10.27
C HIS A 63 8.45 -9.26 -9.50
N PHE A 64 7.61 -9.77 -8.60
CA PHE A 64 7.95 -10.87 -7.67
C PHE A 64 7.01 -12.09 -7.78
N GLY A 65 6.00 -12.06 -8.66
CA GLY A 65 5.03 -13.13 -8.83
C GLY A 65 3.85 -13.07 -7.85
N THR A 66 2.97 -14.08 -7.84
CA THR A 66 1.75 -14.06 -7.01
C THR A 66 1.95 -14.50 -5.56
N ASP A 67 3.10 -15.09 -5.21
CA ASP A 67 3.43 -15.62 -3.87
C ASP A 67 4.07 -14.57 -2.93
N ILE A 68 3.66 -13.32 -3.06
CA ILE A 68 4.25 -12.22 -2.29
C ILE A 68 3.68 -12.21 -0.90
N ASN A 69 4.57 -12.30 0.08
CA ASN A 69 4.21 -12.20 1.47
C ASN A 69 3.89 -10.73 1.82
N LEU A 70 2.63 -10.33 1.76
CA LEU A 70 2.19 -8.95 2.02
C LEU A 70 2.42 -8.46 3.47
N SER A 71 3.05 -9.24 4.36
CA SER A 71 3.36 -8.80 5.73
C SER A 71 4.40 -7.67 5.79
N PHE A 72 5.27 -7.55 4.77
CA PHE A 72 6.26 -6.47 4.70
C PHE A 72 5.67 -5.15 4.21
N VAL A 73 4.56 -5.20 3.47
CA VAL A 73 3.84 -4.00 3.06
C VAL A 73 3.22 -3.45 4.34
N GLY A 74 3.69 -2.28 4.78
CA GLY A 74 3.23 -1.65 6.01
C GLY A 74 1.76 -1.29 5.91
N ARG A 75 0.88 -2.25 6.16
CA ARG A 75 -0.57 -2.11 6.23
C ARG A 75 -0.94 -1.52 7.59
N THR A 76 -1.89 -0.59 7.60
CA THR A 76 -2.47 -0.12 8.85
C THR A 76 -3.47 -1.19 9.27
N ILE A 77 -3.07 -2.04 10.22
CA ILE A 77 -3.98 -3.01 10.83
C ILE A 77 -4.87 -2.20 11.77
N THR A 78 -6.09 -1.88 11.32
CA THR A 78 -7.11 -1.34 12.21
C THR A 78 -7.49 -2.46 13.18
N HIS A 79 -7.15 -2.27 14.46
CA HIS A 79 -7.36 -3.23 15.54
C HIS A 79 -8.73 -3.03 16.20
#